data_AF-A0A2E4ZYP8-F1
#
_entry.id   AF-A0A2E4ZYP8-F1
#
_cell.length_a   1.000
_cell.length_b   1.000
_cell.length_c   1.000
_cell.angle_alpha   90.00
_cell.angle_beta   90.00
_cell.angle_gamma   90.00
#
_symmetry.space_group_name_H-M   'P 1'
#
loop_
_entity.id
_entity.type
_entity.pdbx_description
1 polymer ?
#
loop_
_entity_poly.entity_id
_entity_poly.type
_entity_poly.pdbx_seq_one_letter_code
_entity_poly.pdbx_strand_id
1 'polypeptide(L)'
;MKYFHKEKRGFAPISESIVRISSVEELVLFENSTEMEDTQYLEIAGNLLELKEFHFLFFIGKSLVVPLGDSMNIREMFLNPMISHLLVEDDFDCSLCENLPTSAVNQREIQNIVCHLDVTKIQEYTQKSLKDILLSVWNQFMVYHFFNVPEIDYVQEYEELAEEVGTIRLCHPVNNKSTKFSKSRDIKPNPDLYHYFSSTTRQPLHTDYAYYREDECPDWLMLYCVYPSEVGGKTSILSTKTLDRILTKYNPDLLEKIHTHVTWKYTGKDGDKIHEKFIYDGKFINWNYWQIKEELNDESTMEIREEFFRFLEDVIVSGGMYDILKEWNPRDCLIFNDHLNLHGRNAFLGDRWLKDHAFYGEKEILSAG
;
A
#
# COMPACT_ATOMS: atom_id res chain seq x y z
N MET A 1 -6.24 -16.28 -32.83
CA MET A 1 -6.25 -15.57 -31.53
C MET A 1 -7.34 -14.51 -31.56
N LYS A 2 -8.10 -14.39 -30.47
CA LYS A 2 -9.21 -13.44 -30.30
C LYS A 2 -9.02 -12.62 -29.04
N TYR A 3 -9.63 -11.44 -29.00
CA TYR A 3 -9.64 -10.59 -27.82
C TYR A 3 -10.98 -10.73 -27.10
N PHE A 4 -10.97 -11.32 -25.92
CA PHE A 4 -12.13 -11.43 -25.06
C PHE A 4 -12.20 -10.20 -24.16
N HIS A 5 -13.23 -9.37 -24.31
CA HIS A 5 -13.45 -8.21 -23.46
C HIS A 5 -14.09 -8.65 -22.15
N LYS A 6 -13.39 -8.42 -21.03
CA LYS A 6 -13.76 -8.90 -19.71
C LYS A 6 -15.16 -8.47 -19.28
N GLU A 7 -15.41 -7.15 -19.27
CA GLU A 7 -16.68 -6.60 -18.78
C GLU A 7 -17.88 -6.91 -19.69
N LYS A 8 -17.68 -6.87 -21.01
CA LYS A 8 -18.72 -7.23 -21.99
C LYS A 8 -18.96 -8.73 -22.09
N ARG A 9 -18.09 -9.54 -21.48
CA ARG A 9 -18.12 -11.01 -21.48
C ARG A 9 -18.28 -11.59 -22.88
N GLY A 10 -17.48 -11.09 -23.81
CA GLY A 10 -17.56 -11.52 -25.21
C GLY A 10 -16.37 -11.04 -26.02
N PHE A 11 -16.24 -11.61 -27.22
CA PHE A 11 -15.18 -11.21 -28.14
C PHE A 11 -15.42 -9.79 -28.65
N ALA A 12 -14.38 -8.97 -28.60
CA ALA A 12 -14.36 -7.63 -29.15
C ALA A 12 -13.30 -7.56 -30.26
N PRO A 13 -13.61 -7.03 -31.44
CA PRO A 13 -12.57 -6.70 -32.40
C PRO A 13 -11.71 -5.56 -31.82
N ILE A 14 -10.40 -5.71 -31.86
CA ILE A 14 -9.45 -4.62 -31.66
C ILE A 14 -8.98 -4.21 -33.05
N SER A 15 -9.46 -3.06 -33.54
CA SER A 15 -9.18 -2.56 -34.88
C SER A 15 -7.96 -1.64 -34.95
N GLU A 16 -7.40 -1.27 -33.79
CA GLU A 16 -6.31 -0.30 -33.65
C GLU A 16 -4.96 -1.00 -33.46
N SER A 17 -3.87 -0.24 -33.62
CA SER A 17 -2.52 -0.74 -33.37
C SER A 17 -2.35 -1.11 -31.91
N ILE A 18 -2.13 -2.40 -31.65
CA ILE A 18 -1.74 -2.91 -30.34
C ILE A 18 -0.23 -2.78 -30.23
N VAL A 19 0.24 -2.14 -29.16
CA VAL A 19 1.66 -2.14 -28.81
C VAL A 19 1.90 -3.30 -27.84
N ARG A 20 2.86 -4.17 -28.17
CA ARG A 20 3.24 -5.29 -27.30
C ARG A 20 4.42 -4.89 -26.42
N ILE A 21 4.27 -5.13 -25.12
CA ILE A 21 5.28 -4.90 -24.09
C ILE A 21 5.62 -6.24 -23.43
N SER A 22 6.85 -6.69 -23.64
CA SER A 22 7.34 -8.01 -23.21
C SER A 22 8.41 -7.92 -22.13
N SER A 23 8.95 -6.72 -21.88
CA SER A 23 9.96 -6.45 -20.85
C SER A 23 9.72 -5.11 -20.16
N VAL A 24 10.37 -4.91 -19.01
CA VAL A 24 10.34 -3.62 -18.28
C VAL A 24 11.05 -2.54 -19.10
N GLU A 25 12.12 -2.88 -19.80
CA GLU A 25 12.85 -1.96 -20.67
C GLU A 25 11.98 -1.45 -21.82
N GLU A 26 11.20 -2.35 -22.46
CA GLU A 26 10.23 -1.98 -23.49
C GLU A 26 9.14 -1.04 -22.94
N LEU A 27 8.66 -1.31 -21.72
CA LEU A 27 7.68 -0.45 -21.06
C LEU A 27 8.24 0.96 -20.85
N VAL A 28 9.46 1.07 -20.31
CA VAL A 28 10.12 2.35 -20.07
C VAL A 28 10.37 3.11 -21.38
N LEU A 29 10.80 2.42 -22.43
CA LEU A 29 10.99 3.05 -23.74
C LEU A 29 9.66 3.55 -24.32
N PHE A 30 8.61 2.73 -24.23
CA PHE A 30 7.29 3.08 -24.71
C PHE A 30 6.68 4.26 -23.94
N GLU A 31 6.83 4.29 -22.62
CA GLU A 31 6.37 5.38 -21.76
C GLU A 31 6.95 6.75 -22.17
N ASN A 32 8.19 6.74 -22.65
CA ASN A 32 8.88 7.96 -23.07
C ASN A 32 8.72 8.25 -24.58
N SER A 33 7.88 7.48 -25.28
CA SER A 33 7.61 7.64 -26.70
C SER A 33 6.38 8.50 -26.96
N THR A 34 6.34 9.17 -28.11
CA THR A 34 5.15 9.88 -28.58
C THR A 34 3.99 8.94 -28.92
N GLU A 35 4.28 7.66 -29.17
CA GLU A 35 3.26 6.64 -29.48
C GLU A 35 2.35 6.33 -28.28
N MET A 36 2.82 6.62 -27.06
CA MET A 36 2.04 6.39 -25.83
C MET A 36 0.73 7.16 -25.84
N GLU A 37 0.71 8.38 -26.38
CA GLU A 37 -0.47 9.24 -26.44
C GLU A 37 -1.57 8.59 -27.30
N ASP A 38 -1.21 8.14 -28.50
CA ASP A 38 -2.14 7.63 -29.51
C ASP A 38 -2.52 6.15 -29.32
N THR A 39 -1.75 5.39 -28.55
CA THR A 39 -2.00 3.94 -28.37
C THR A 39 -3.18 3.71 -27.44
N GLN A 40 -4.26 3.04 -27.88
CA GLN A 40 -5.36 2.67 -26.98
C GLN A 40 -5.16 1.29 -26.32
N TYR A 41 -4.50 0.35 -27.00
CA TYR A 41 -4.41 -1.04 -26.57
C TYR A 41 -2.96 -1.48 -26.35
N LEU A 42 -2.71 -2.07 -25.19
CA LEU A 42 -1.38 -2.53 -24.78
C LEU A 42 -1.44 -4.02 -24.47
N GLU A 43 -0.73 -4.83 -25.26
CA GLU A 43 -0.57 -6.25 -24.97
C GLU A 43 0.63 -6.46 -24.06
N ILE A 44 0.38 -7.00 -22.87
CA ILE A 44 1.40 -7.07 -21.82
C ILE A 44 1.64 -8.51 -21.43
N ALA A 45 2.91 -8.90 -21.42
CA ALA A 45 3.30 -10.22 -20.96
C ALA A 45 2.88 -10.40 -19.49
N GLY A 46 2.21 -11.50 -19.19
CA GLY A 46 1.59 -11.72 -17.87
C GLY A 46 2.59 -11.61 -16.71
N ASN A 47 3.82 -12.11 -16.90
CA ASN A 47 4.89 -12.04 -15.90
C ASN A 47 5.25 -10.61 -15.49
N LEU A 48 5.00 -9.61 -16.35
CA LEU A 48 5.23 -8.20 -16.00
C LEU A 48 4.22 -7.71 -14.96
N LEU A 49 3.00 -8.23 -14.95
CA LEU A 49 1.98 -7.87 -13.95
C LEU A 49 2.36 -8.31 -12.53
N GLU A 50 3.29 -9.26 -12.42
CA GLU A 50 3.80 -9.78 -11.15
C GLU A 50 5.03 -8.99 -10.67
N LEU A 51 5.63 -8.14 -11.50
CA LEU A 51 6.81 -7.37 -11.14
C LEU A 51 6.45 -6.20 -10.23
N LYS A 52 7.22 -6.04 -9.15
CA LYS A 52 7.07 -4.92 -8.20
C LYS A 52 7.30 -3.55 -8.84
N GLU A 53 8.12 -3.52 -9.89
CA GLU A 53 8.48 -2.32 -10.66
C GLU A 53 7.50 -2.04 -11.81
N PHE A 54 6.45 -2.85 -11.96
CA PHE A 54 5.43 -2.61 -12.98
C PHE A 54 4.47 -1.53 -12.49
N HIS A 55 4.71 -0.30 -12.95
CA HIS A 55 3.96 0.86 -12.48
C HIS A 55 2.64 0.97 -13.27
N PHE A 56 1.53 0.85 -12.55
CA PHE A 56 0.17 0.83 -13.14
C PHE A 56 -0.31 2.17 -13.72
N LEU A 57 0.50 3.21 -13.57
CA LEU A 57 0.31 4.52 -14.17
C LEU A 57 0.10 4.55 -15.66
N PHE A 58 0.78 3.67 -16.38
CA PHE A 58 0.88 3.76 -17.84
C PHE A 58 -0.40 3.37 -18.56
N PHE A 59 -1.34 2.73 -17.85
CA PHE A 59 -2.53 2.14 -18.46
C PHE A 59 -3.81 2.88 -18.11
N ILE A 60 -3.73 3.98 -17.37
CA ILE A 60 -4.93 4.74 -17.06
C ILE A 60 -5.44 5.36 -18.37
N GLY A 61 -6.64 4.93 -18.79
CA GLY A 61 -7.23 5.28 -20.08
C GLY A 61 -6.83 4.35 -21.24
N LYS A 62 -5.96 3.36 -21.01
CA LYS A 62 -5.58 2.34 -21.99
C LYS A 62 -6.29 1.03 -21.69
N SER A 63 -6.51 0.23 -22.73
CA SER A 63 -7.01 -1.14 -22.61
C SER A 63 -5.86 -2.14 -22.54
N LEU A 64 -5.66 -2.72 -21.36
CA LEU A 64 -4.69 -3.81 -21.20
C LEU A 64 -5.25 -5.11 -21.76
N VAL A 65 -4.49 -5.68 -22.68
CA VAL A 65 -4.66 -7.00 -23.24
C VAL A 65 -3.61 -7.90 -22.61
N VAL A 66 -4.01 -9.03 -22.05
CA VAL A 66 -3.04 -9.98 -21.49
C VAL A 66 -3.23 -11.33 -22.17
N PRO A 67 -2.16 -11.93 -22.73
CA PRO A 67 -2.21 -13.29 -23.26
C PRO A 67 -2.58 -14.26 -22.15
N LEU A 68 -3.62 -15.06 -22.38
CA LEU A 68 -3.95 -16.19 -21.52
C LEU A 68 -2.92 -17.30 -21.82
N GLY A 69 -1.79 -17.26 -21.13
CA GLY A 69 -0.75 -18.30 -21.24
C GLY A 69 -1.07 -19.53 -20.38
N ASP A 70 -0.37 -20.64 -20.65
CA ASP A 70 -0.59 -21.95 -20.01
C ASP A 70 -0.46 -21.98 -18.48
N SER A 71 0.13 -20.94 -17.86
CA SER A 71 0.48 -20.91 -16.44
C SER A 71 -0.36 -19.96 -15.58
N MET A 72 -1.22 -19.13 -16.16
CA MET A 72 -1.95 -18.11 -15.42
C MET A 72 -3.40 -18.49 -15.11
N ASN A 73 -3.84 -18.20 -13.89
CA ASN A 73 -5.20 -18.47 -13.44
C ASN A 73 -6.16 -17.42 -14.04
N ILE A 74 -7.04 -17.83 -14.96
CA ILE A 74 -8.03 -16.95 -15.60
C ILE A 74 -8.86 -16.15 -14.59
N ARG A 75 -9.13 -16.72 -13.41
CA ARG A 75 -9.86 -16.03 -12.34
C ARG A 75 -9.09 -14.82 -11.81
N GLU A 76 -7.79 -14.93 -11.61
CA GLU A 76 -6.95 -13.82 -11.17
C GLU A 76 -6.94 -12.70 -12.20
N MET A 77 -6.89 -13.05 -13.49
CA MET A 77 -6.92 -12.05 -14.57
C MET A 77 -8.27 -11.31 -14.63
N PHE A 78 -9.38 -12.02 -14.38
CA PHE A 78 -10.70 -11.39 -14.30
C PHE A 78 -10.85 -10.46 -13.09
N LEU A 79 -10.24 -10.85 -11.97
CA LEU A 79 -10.25 -10.04 -10.75
C LEU A 79 -9.33 -8.83 -10.87
N ASN A 80 -8.28 -8.91 -11.69
CA ASN A 80 -7.39 -7.80 -11.95
C ASN A 80 -8.17 -6.66 -12.64
N PRO A 81 -8.39 -5.53 -11.96
CA PRO A 81 -9.23 -4.44 -12.44
C PRO A 81 -8.59 -3.66 -13.59
N MET A 82 -7.27 -3.81 -13.77
CA MET A 82 -6.53 -3.17 -14.86
C MET A 82 -6.72 -3.91 -16.20
N ILE A 83 -6.97 -5.22 -16.16
CA ILE A 83 -7.14 -6.03 -17.38
C ILE A 83 -8.53 -5.79 -17.96
N SER A 84 -8.57 -5.22 -19.16
CA SER A 84 -9.83 -5.04 -19.90
C SER A 84 -10.08 -6.16 -20.90
N HIS A 85 -9.02 -6.75 -21.46
CA HIS A 85 -9.11 -7.81 -22.47
C HIS A 85 -8.15 -8.97 -22.18
N LEU A 86 -8.57 -10.17 -22.57
CA LEU A 86 -7.71 -11.35 -22.64
C LEU A 86 -7.47 -11.72 -24.09
N LEU A 87 -6.21 -11.95 -24.45
CA LEU A 87 -5.86 -12.54 -25.74
C LEU A 87 -5.91 -14.06 -25.59
N VAL A 88 -6.87 -14.70 -26.25
CA VAL A 88 -7.19 -16.12 -26.13
C VAL A 88 -7.12 -16.84 -27.48
N GLU A 89 -7.02 -18.16 -27.46
CA GLU A 89 -7.05 -18.99 -28.68
C GLU A 89 -8.42 -18.94 -29.39
N ASP A 90 -8.46 -19.35 -30.66
CA ASP A 90 -9.67 -19.22 -31.48
C ASP A 90 -10.83 -20.13 -31.04
N ASP A 91 -10.51 -21.21 -30.33
CA ASP A 91 -11.41 -22.22 -29.76
C ASP A 91 -11.71 -22.00 -28.27
N PHE A 92 -11.27 -20.88 -27.70
CA PHE A 92 -11.53 -20.53 -26.31
C PHE A 92 -13.03 -20.55 -25.98
N ASP A 93 -13.40 -21.33 -24.96
CA ASP A 93 -14.78 -21.46 -24.49
C ASP A 93 -15.15 -20.32 -23.54
N CYS A 94 -15.98 -19.38 -24.02
CA CYS A 94 -16.49 -18.27 -23.22
C CYS A 94 -17.27 -18.71 -21.96
N SER A 95 -17.80 -19.94 -21.93
CA SER A 95 -18.56 -20.46 -20.78
C SER A 95 -17.71 -20.50 -19.49
N LEU A 96 -16.39 -20.64 -19.64
CA LEU A 96 -15.43 -20.60 -18.53
C LEU A 96 -15.45 -19.26 -17.77
N CYS A 97 -15.93 -18.19 -18.41
CA CYS A 97 -15.93 -16.83 -17.89
C CYS A 97 -17.30 -16.36 -17.40
N GLU A 98 -18.39 -17.08 -17.71
CA GLU A 98 -19.77 -16.62 -17.45
C GLU A 98 -20.06 -16.38 -15.97
N ASN A 99 -19.36 -17.08 -15.07
CA ASN A 99 -19.55 -16.94 -13.64
C ASN A 99 -18.37 -16.22 -12.95
N LEU A 100 -17.37 -15.77 -13.70
CA LEU A 100 -16.23 -15.07 -13.12
C LEU A 100 -16.62 -13.62 -12.79
N PRO A 101 -16.39 -13.15 -11.57
CA PRO A 101 -16.57 -11.74 -11.22
C PRO A 101 -15.61 -10.89 -12.06
N THR A 102 -16.13 -9.88 -12.74
CA THR A 102 -15.35 -8.97 -13.61
C THR A 102 -14.78 -7.77 -12.86
N SER A 103 -15.25 -7.57 -11.64
CA SER A 103 -14.78 -6.54 -10.73
C SER A 103 -14.43 -7.19 -9.39
N ALA A 104 -13.39 -6.67 -8.74
CA ALA A 104 -13.14 -6.94 -7.33
C ALA A 104 -14.18 -6.22 -6.43
N VAL A 105 -15.21 -5.57 -7.00
CA VAL A 105 -16.31 -4.98 -6.25
C VAL A 105 -17.00 -6.14 -5.52
N ASN A 106 -16.80 -6.20 -4.20
CA ASN A 106 -17.15 -7.25 -3.24
C ASN A 106 -16.07 -8.31 -2.92
N GLN A 107 -14.95 -8.39 -3.65
CA GLN A 107 -13.76 -9.12 -3.20
C GLN A 107 -12.80 -8.14 -2.52
N ARG A 108 -12.90 -8.09 -1.19
CA ARG A 108 -12.09 -7.24 -0.30
C ARG A 108 -10.63 -7.70 -0.17
N GLU A 109 -10.21 -8.65 -0.99
CA GLU A 109 -8.88 -9.22 -0.88
C GLU A 109 -7.92 -8.36 -1.67
N ILE A 110 -7.09 -7.59 -0.97
CA ILE A 110 -6.04 -6.79 -1.57
C ILE A 110 -5.07 -7.72 -2.30
N GLN A 111 -5.06 -7.64 -3.63
CA GLN A 111 -4.33 -8.57 -4.48
C GLN A 111 -2.90 -8.09 -4.72
N ASN A 112 -2.70 -6.78 -4.84
CA ASN A 112 -1.44 -6.18 -5.24
C ASN A 112 -0.78 -5.44 -4.08
N ILE A 113 0.55 -5.33 -4.10
CA ILE A 113 1.29 -4.66 -3.03
C ILE A 113 1.27 -3.14 -3.22
N VAL A 114 1.74 -2.63 -4.37
CA VAL A 114 1.95 -1.19 -4.59
C VAL A 114 1.28 -0.68 -5.86
N CYS A 115 0.59 0.46 -5.75
CA CYS A 115 0.12 1.28 -6.86
C CYS A 115 0.90 2.59 -6.90
N HIS A 116 1.75 2.76 -7.89
CA HIS A 116 2.45 4.03 -8.13
C HIS A 116 1.56 4.95 -8.97
N LEU A 117 1.44 6.24 -8.63
CA LEU A 117 0.69 7.27 -9.36
C LEU A 117 1.52 8.57 -9.56
N ASP A 118 1.98 8.84 -10.79
CA ASP A 118 2.49 10.11 -11.31
C ASP A 118 1.30 11.03 -11.58
N VAL A 119 1.07 11.97 -10.68
CA VAL A 119 -0.15 12.79 -10.70
C VAL A 119 -0.17 13.74 -11.89
N THR A 120 0.98 14.31 -12.27
CA THR A 120 1.09 15.17 -13.46
C THR A 120 0.70 14.42 -14.73
N LYS A 121 1.30 13.26 -14.99
CA LYS A 121 0.99 12.48 -16.22
C LYS A 121 -0.48 12.07 -16.27
N ILE A 122 -1.06 11.66 -15.14
CA ILE A 122 -2.46 11.25 -15.16
C ILE A 122 -3.39 12.41 -15.51
N GLN A 123 -3.14 13.60 -14.94
CA GLN A 123 -3.92 14.79 -15.26
C GLN A 123 -3.79 15.16 -16.74
N GLU A 124 -2.58 15.06 -17.30
CA GLU A 124 -2.31 15.32 -18.73
C GLU A 124 -3.09 14.36 -19.65
N TYR A 125 -3.08 13.05 -19.37
CA TYR A 125 -3.66 12.06 -20.28
C TYR A 125 -5.15 11.82 -20.11
N THR A 126 -5.67 11.94 -18.89
CA THR A 126 -7.01 11.43 -18.56
C THR A 126 -8.02 12.52 -18.29
N GLN A 127 -7.56 13.74 -17.97
CA GLN A 127 -8.39 14.83 -17.45
C GLN A 127 -9.17 14.45 -16.17
N LYS A 128 -8.81 13.35 -15.50
CA LYS A 128 -9.44 12.92 -14.25
C LYS A 128 -8.75 13.55 -13.05
N SER A 129 -9.51 13.78 -11.99
CA SER A 129 -8.95 14.22 -10.71
C SER A 129 -8.21 13.08 -10.01
N LEU A 130 -7.25 13.41 -9.13
CA LEU A 130 -6.53 12.41 -8.30
C LEU A 130 -7.52 11.50 -7.55
N LYS A 131 -8.59 12.10 -7.02
CA LYS A 131 -9.72 11.41 -6.39
C LYS A 131 -10.34 10.35 -7.29
N ASP A 132 -10.70 10.70 -8.53
CA ASP A 132 -11.35 9.76 -9.46
C ASP A 132 -10.46 8.54 -9.75
N ILE A 133 -9.15 8.75 -9.86
CA ILE A 133 -8.19 7.67 -10.08
C ILE A 133 -8.09 6.80 -8.84
N LEU A 134 -7.87 7.39 -7.66
CA LEU A 134 -7.74 6.61 -6.43
C LEU A 134 -8.99 5.77 -6.20
N LEU A 135 -10.19 6.35 -6.33
CA LEU A 135 -11.44 5.63 -6.13
C LEU A 135 -11.62 4.45 -7.09
N SER A 136 -11.10 4.53 -8.31
CA SER A 136 -11.18 3.42 -9.26
C SER A 136 -10.33 2.21 -8.88
N VAL A 137 -9.28 2.44 -8.06
CA VAL A 137 -8.34 1.40 -7.62
C VAL A 137 -8.32 1.15 -6.11
N TRP A 138 -9.17 1.85 -5.37
CA TRP A 138 -9.18 1.81 -3.90
C TRP A 138 -9.45 0.39 -3.38
N ASN A 139 -8.81 0.04 -2.27
CA ASN A 139 -8.80 -1.31 -1.67
C ASN A 139 -8.27 -2.46 -2.56
N GLN A 140 -7.67 -2.18 -3.72
CA GLN A 140 -7.06 -3.23 -4.56
C GLN A 140 -5.56 -3.41 -4.28
N PHE A 141 -4.94 -2.38 -3.70
CA PHE A 141 -3.52 -2.31 -3.39
C PHE A 141 -3.29 -2.07 -1.89
N MET A 142 -2.19 -2.60 -1.34
CA MET A 142 -1.79 -2.41 0.06
C MET A 142 -1.21 -1.02 0.29
N VAL A 143 -0.61 -0.44 -0.77
CA VAL A 143 0.08 0.85 -0.76
C VAL A 143 -0.23 1.61 -2.05
N TYR A 144 -0.50 2.91 -1.94
CA TYR A 144 -0.59 3.86 -3.04
C TYR A 144 0.52 4.89 -2.85
N HIS A 145 1.30 5.16 -3.90
CA HIS A 145 2.40 6.10 -3.89
C HIS A 145 2.18 7.18 -4.94
N PHE A 146 1.86 8.39 -4.49
CA PHE A 146 1.70 9.54 -5.37
C PHE A 146 3.02 10.31 -5.45
N PHE A 147 3.45 10.61 -6.68
CA PHE A 147 4.64 11.39 -6.95
C PHE A 147 4.41 12.32 -8.14
N ASN A 148 5.35 13.24 -8.38
CA ASN A 148 5.21 14.28 -9.40
C ASN A 148 3.87 15.03 -9.25
N VAL A 149 3.54 15.42 -8.01
CA VAL A 149 2.31 16.13 -7.72
C VAL A 149 2.50 17.60 -8.11
N PRO A 150 1.60 18.21 -8.89
CA PRO A 150 1.73 19.60 -9.33
C PRO A 150 1.68 20.58 -8.16
N GLU A 151 2.00 21.85 -8.41
CA GLU A 151 1.95 22.90 -7.38
C GLU A 151 0.51 23.34 -7.14
N ILE A 152 -0.17 22.58 -6.30
CA ILE A 152 -1.54 22.79 -5.83
C ILE A 152 -1.56 22.86 -4.30
N ASP A 153 -2.70 23.21 -3.70
CA ASP A 153 -2.90 23.03 -2.26
C ASP A 153 -3.11 21.53 -1.93
N TYR A 154 -2.02 20.78 -2.02
CA TYR A 154 -2.00 19.33 -1.79
C TYR A 154 -2.37 18.97 -0.34
N VAL A 155 -2.26 19.90 0.61
CA VAL A 155 -2.64 19.64 2.01
C VAL A 155 -4.15 19.51 2.12
N GLN A 156 -4.89 20.44 1.52
CA GLN A 156 -6.35 20.36 1.45
C GLN A 156 -6.80 19.16 0.61
N GLU A 157 -6.21 18.98 -0.58
CA GLU A 157 -6.54 17.86 -1.47
C GLU A 157 -6.37 16.49 -0.78
N TYR A 158 -5.28 16.28 -0.04
CA TYR A 158 -5.04 15.02 0.67
C TYR A 158 -5.94 14.81 1.88
N GLU A 159 -6.34 15.88 2.58
CA GLU A 159 -7.35 15.78 3.63
C GLU A 159 -8.70 15.39 3.05
N GLU A 160 -9.16 16.05 1.99
CA GLU A 160 -10.41 15.74 1.29
C GLU A 160 -10.41 14.31 0.72
N LEU A 161 -9.27 13.89 0.16
CA LEU A 161 -9.10 12.54 -0.35
C LEU A 161 -9.21 11.48 0.76
N ALA A 162 -8.60 11.72 1.92
CA ALA A 162 -8.71 10.83 3.09
C ALA A 162 -10.13 10.78 3.66
N GLU A 163 -10.88 11.87 3.60
CA GLU A 163 -12.31 11.93 4.00
C GLU A 163 -13.23 11.24 2.99
N GLU A 164 -12.85 11.19 1.72
CA GLU A 164 -13.62 10.48 0.70
C GLU A 164 -13.50 8.96 0.84
N VAL A 165 -12.30 8.47 1.16
CA VAL A 165 -12.04 7.01 1.23
C VAL A 165 -12.22 6.43 2.63
N GLY A 166 -12.56 7.26 3.62
CA GLY A 166 -12.67 6.85 4.99
C GLY A 166 -13.00 7.96 5.99
N THR A 167 -12.87 7.64 7.27
CA THR A 167 -13.10 8.58 8.37
C THR A 167 -11.80 8.87 9.09
N ILE A 168 -11.31 10.12 9.01
CA ILE A 168 -10.08 10.54 9.68
C ILE A 168 -10.22 10.41 11.20
N ARG A 169 -9.27 9.70 11.81
CA ARG A 169 -9.11 9.65 13.26
C ARG A 169 -8.47 10.94 13.76
N LEU A 170 -9.21 11.67 14.58
CA LEU A 170 -8.67 12.84 15.27
C LEU A 170 -7.55 12.45 16.23
N CYS A 171 -6.45 13.19 16.17
CA CYS A 171 -5.27 13.02 17.01
C CYS A 171 -5.06 14.23 17.91
N HIS A 172 -4.28 14.07 18.98
CA HIS A 172 -3.80 15.22 19.73
C HIS A 172 -2.68 15.90 18.95
N PRO A 173 -2.72 17.23 18.77
CA PRO A 173 -1.66 17.93 18.07
C PRO A 173 -0.38 17.86 18.89
N VAL A 174 0.70 17.40 18.27
CA VAL A 174 1.98 17.24 18.96
C VAL A 174 2.75 18.56 19.04
N ASN A 175 2.65 19.38 17.99
CA ASN A 175 3.43 20.61 17.84
C ASN A 175 2.59 21.90 17.95
N ASN A 176 1.28 21.80 18.13
CA ASN A 176 0.39 22.95 18.23
C ASN A 176 -0.63 22.77 19.36
N LYS A 177 -0.33 23.31 20.53
CA LYS A 177 -1.22 23.21 21.71
C LYS A 177 -2.45 24.13 21.66
N SER A 178 -2.62 24.92 20.59
CA SER A 178 -3.78 25.83 20.48
C SER A 178 -5.09 25.11 20.16
N THR A 179 -5.01 23.89 19.60
CA THR A 179 -6.17 23.03 19.41
C THR A 179 -6.09 21.81 20.33
N LYS A 180 -7.25 21.25 20.70
CA LYS A 180 -7.32 20.02 21.51
C LYS A 180 -7.13 18.77 20.65
N PHE A 181 -7.56 18.85 19.39
CA PHE A 181 -7.52 17.78 18.40
C PHE A 181 -7.21 18.34 17.00
N SER A 182 -6.58 17.51 16.17
CA SER A 182 -6.24 17.78 14.77
C SER A 182 -6.59 16.56 13.90
N LYS A 183 -6.88 16.80 12.62
CA LYS A 183 -7.04 15.74 11.61
C LYS A 183 -5.70 15.17 11.12
N SER A 184 -4.59 15.87 11.41
CA SER A 184 -3.24 15.45 11.05
C SER A 184 -2.23 15.69 12.17
N ARG A 185 -1.17 14.88 12.20
CA ARG A 185 0.03 15.11 13.03
C ARG A 185 1.14 15.69 12.17
N ASP A 186 1.90 16.60 12.77
CA ASP A 186 3.17 17.05 12.23
C ASP A 186 4.28 16.09 12.62
N ILE A 187 4.91 15.45 11.64
CA ILE A 187 6.06 14.55 11.79
C ILE A 187 7.30 15.32 11.36
N LYS A 188 7.90 16.03 12.33
CA LYS A 188 9.09 16.86 12.14
C LYS A 188 9.95 16.90 13.39
N PRO A 189 11.29 17.09 13.26
CA PRO A 189 12.17 17.23 14.41
C PRO A 189 11.66 18.25 15.42
N ASN A 190 11.63 17.86 16.69
CA ASN A 190 11.40 18.75 17.82
C ASN A 190 12.34 18.34 18.95
N PRO A 191 13.40 19.13 19.25
CA PRO A 191 14.40 18.78 20.24
C PRO A 191 13.83 18.71 21.67
N ASP A 192 12.66 19.31 21.92
CA ASP A 192 12.01 19.32 23.21
C ASP A 192 11.12 18.08 23.45
N LEU A 193 10.95 17.22 22.43
CA LEU A 193 10.07 16.04 22.48
C LEU A 193 10.86 14.76 22.19
N TYR A 194 10.83 13.83 23.13
CA TYR A 194 11.44 12.51 22.97
C TYR A 194 10.45 11.48 22.40
N HIS A 195 10.12 11.60 21.12
CA HIS A 195 9.30 10.65 20.36
C HIS A 195 9.89 10.38 18.97
N TYR A 196 9.66 9.19 18.40
CA TYR A 196 10.21 8.84 17.07
C TYR A 196 9.72 9.75 15.93
N PHE A 197 8.46 10.19 15.99
CA PHE A 197 7.90 11.12 15.00
C PHE A 197 8.46 12.55 15.13
N SER A 198 9.11 12.88 16.25
CA SER A 198 9.77 14.15 16.51
C SER A 198 11.30 14.05 16.59
N SER A 199 11.85 12.88 16.25
CA SER A 199 13.28 12.60 16.32
C SER A 199 13.89 12.47 14.92
N THR A 200 15.17 12.80 14.80
CA THR A 200 16.00 12.55 13.61
C THR A 200 16.59 11.14 13.57
N THR A 201 16.46 10.38 14.67
CA THR A 201 16.91 8.99 14.74
C THR A 201 16.08 8.10 13.83
N ARG A 202 16.66 6.95 13.48
CA ARG A 202 15.97 5.88 12.79
C ARG A 202 14.75 5.42 13.61
N GLN A 203 13.64 5.14 12.92
CA GLN A 203 12.44 4.52 13.47
C GLN A 203 12.34 3.10 12.87
N PRO A 204 12.39 2.04 13.71
CA PRO A 204 12.29 0.66 13.24
C PRO A 204 10.99 0.35 12.50
N LEU A 205 10.95 -0.80 11.83
CA LEU A 205 9.73 -1.32 11.23
C LEU A 205 8.66 -1.54 12.32
N HIS A 206 7.46 -1.00 12.10
CA HIS A 206 6.32 -1.07 13.02
C HIS A 206 5.00 -0.88 12.26
N THR A 207 3.90 -1.21 12.91
CA THR A 207 2.58 -0.67 12.63
C THR A 207 2.27 0.43 13.64
N ASP A 208 1.68 1.51 13.15
CA ASP A 208 1.09 2.53 13.99
C ASP A 208 -0.15 1.94 14.67
N TYR A 209 -0.49 2.42 15.87
CA TYR A 209 -1.65 1.93 16.62
C TYR A 209 -1.69 0.41 16.90
N ALA A 210 -0.60 -0.36 16.72
CA ALA A 210 -0.53 -1.81 16.95
C ALA A 210 -1.20 -2.26 18.27
N TYR A 211 -0.98 -1.45 19.31
CA TYR A 211 -1.41 -1.64 20.68
C TYR A 211 -2.84 -1.18 20.99
N TYR A 212 -3.57 -0.63 20.02
CA TYR A 212 -5.00 -0.34 20.13
C TYR A 212 -5.82 -1.59 19.85
N ARG A 213 -7.03 -1.65 20.43
CA ARG A 213 -8.03 -2.65 20.06
C ARG A 213 -8.37 -2.55 18.58
N GLU A 214 -8.80 -3.66 17.99
CA GLU A 214 -9.16 -3.75 16.57
C GLU A 214 -10.22 -2.70 16.17
N ASP A 215 -11.25 -2.49 17.00
CA ASP A 215 -12.31 -1.52 16.74
C ASP A 215 -11.89 -0.04 16.86
N GLU A 216 -10.68 0.21 17.39
CA GLU A 216 -10.08 1.52 17.61
C GLU A 216 -8.77 1.71 16.83
N CYS A 217 -8.39 0.79 15.96
CA CYS A 217 -7.21 0.93 15.11
C CYS A 217 -7.62 1.48 13.74
N PRO A 218 -7.05 2.60 13.28
CA PRO A 218 -7.20 3.02 11.88
C PRO A 218 -6.67 1.96 10.93
N ASP A 219 -7.37 1.75 9.82
CA ASP A 219 -6.95 0.80 8.80
C ASP A 219 -5.83 1.35 7.93
N TRP A 220 -5.87 2.65 7.65
CA TRP A 220 -5.02 3.31 6.67
C TRP A 220 -4.24 4.45 7.30
N LEU A 221 -2.99 4.60 6.86
CA LEU A 221 -2.14 5.74 7.15
C LEU A 221 -1.74 6.41 5.84
N MET A 222 -2.02 7.70 5.74
CA MET A 222 -1.51 8.57 4.70
C MET A 222 -0.35 9.39 5.26
N LEU A 223 0.78 9.41 4.57
CA LEU A 223 1.96 10.23 4.85
C LEU A 223 2.26 11.09 3.63
N TYR A 224 2.40 12.40 3.79
CA TYR A 224 2.79 13.27 2.68
C TYR A 224 3.84 14.30 3.08
N CYS A 225 4.69 14.65 2.11
CA CYS A 225 5.87 15.47 2.35
C CYS A 225 5.58 16.95 2.17
N VAL A 226 5.78 17.71 3.25
CA VAL A 226 5.83 19.17 3.20
C VAL A 226 7.23 19.65 2.87
N TYR A 227 8.22 19.10 3.58
CA TYR A 227 9.64 19.42 3.39
C TYR A 227 10.49 18.15 3.55
N PRO A 228 11.28 17.75 2.54
CA PRO A 228 12.12 16.57 2.64
C PRO A 228 13.39 16.86 3.45
N SER A 229 14.00 15.81 4.01
CA SER A 229 15.35 15.92 4.56
C SER A 229 16.40 16.00 3.47
N GLU A 230 17.50 16.70 3.74
CA GLU A 230 18.64 16.79 2.82
C GLU A 230 19.36 15.43 2.67
N VAL A 231 19.54 14.71 3.78
CA VAL A 231 20.22 13.41 3.81
C VAL A 231 19.43 12.42 4.65
N GLY A 232 19.17 11.24 4.09
CA GLY A 232 18.41 10.18 4.76
C GLY A 232 16.91 10.46 4.79
N GLY A 233 16.23 9.95 5.80
CA GLY A 233 14.79 10.16 6.03
C GLY A 233 13.88 9.38 5.09
N LYS A 234 14.43 8.37 4.41
CA LYS A 234 13.71 7.47 3.51
C LYS A 234 12.74 6.62 4.30
N THR A 235 11.49 6.59 3.87
CA THR A 235 10.46 5.72 4.45
C THR A 235 10.55 4.34 3.81
N SER A 236 10.55 3.30 4.62
CA SER A 236 10.57 1.91 4.15
C SER A 236 9.21 1.27 4.42
N ILE A 237 8.67 0.51 3.46
CA ILE A 237 7.42 -0.25 3.60
C ILE A 237 7.71 -1.73 3.30
N LEU A 238 7.26 -2.62 4.19
CA LEU A 238 7.28 -4.07 4.03
C LEU A 238 5.86 -4.61 4.23
N SER A 239 5.28 -5.16 3.17
CA SER A 239 3.98 -5.81 3.22
C SER A 239 4.02 -7.16 3.95
N THR A 240 2.89 -7.55 4.53
CA THR A 240 2.73 -8.90 5.10
C THR A 240 2.92 -9.99 4.05
N LYS A 241 2.55 -9.76 2.77
CA LYS A 241 2.82 -10.70 1.66
C LYS A 241 4.32 -10.94 1.44
N THR A 242 5.12 -9.87 1.40
CA THR A 242 6.57 -10.02 1.24
C THR A 242 7.20 -10.66 2.47
N LEU A 243 6.77 -10.26 3.68
CA LEU A 243 7.24 -10.85 4.93
C LEU A 243 6.94 -12.36 5.01
N ASP A 244 5.69 -12.75 4.78
CA ASP A 244 5.22 -14.14 4.80
C ASP A 244 6.00 -15.01 3.80
N ARG A 245 6.18 -14.52 2.57
CA ARG A 245 6.97 -15.23 1.55
C ARG A 245 8.42 -15.47 1.99
N ILE A 246 9.05 -14.48 2.64
CA ILE A 246 10.42 -14.62 3.14
C ILE A 246 10.47 -15.61 4.30
N LEU A 247 9.60 -15.45 5.30
CA LEU A 247 9.56 -16.31 6.49
C LEU A 247 9.21 -17.75 6.11
N THR A 248 8.16 -17.97 5.32
CA THR A 248 7.77 -19.31 4.84
C THR A 248 8.93 -20.05 4.18
N LYS A 249 9.73 -19.35 3.37
CA LYS A 249 10.82 -19.96 2.61
C LYS A 249 12.10 -20.15 3.42
N TYR A 250 12.45 -19.20 4.27
CA TYR A 250 13.79 -19.10 4.87
C TYR A 250 13.81 -19.20 6.38
N ASN A 251 12.69 -18.99 7.07
CA ASN A 251 12.59 -19.11 8.52
C ASN A 251 11.15 -19.50 8.97
N PRO A 252 10.66 -20.70 8.60
CA PRO A 252 9.31 -21.14 8.92
C PRO A 252 9.09 -21.30 10.43
N ASP A 253 10.14 -21.59 11.20
CA ASP A 253 10.05 -21.69 12.66
C ASP A 253 9.70 -20.35 13.31
N LEU A 254 10.30 -19.24 12.83
CA LEU A 254 9.94 -17.90 13.30
C LEU A 254 8.53 -17.51 12.85
N LEU A 255 8.10 -17.92 11.66
CA LEU A 255 6.73 -17.70 11.19
C LEU A 255 5.71 -18.28 12.19
N GLU A 256 5.91 -19.55 12.57
CA GLU A 256 5.04 -20.22 13.54
C GLU A 256 5.04 -19.50 14.89
N LYS A 257 6.21 -19.07 15.38
CA LYS A 257 6.34 -18.36 16.66
C LYS A 257 5.61 -17.01 16.68
N ILE A 258 5.62 -16.26 15.59
CA ILE A 258 4.96 -14.93 15.55
C ILE A 258 3.43 -15.03 15.43
N HIS A 259 2.87 -16.23 15.28
CA HIS A 259 1.44 -16.51 15.52
C HIS A 259 1.09 -16.59 17.02
N THR A 260 1.69 -15.71 17.83
CA THR A 260 1.44 -15.61 19.27
C THR A 260 0.59 -14.39 19.61
N HIS A 261 -0.24 -14.52 20.65
CA HIS A 261 -0.92 -13.38 21.26
C HIS A 261 0.06 -12.57 22.11
N VAL A 262 -0.14 -11.26 22.09
CA VAL A 262 0.53 -10.28 22.95
C VAL A 262 -0.53 -9.48 23.68
N THR A 263 -0.32 -9.27 24.98
CA THR A 263 -1.10 -8.33 25.79
C THR A 263 -0.58 -6.92 25.59
N TRP A 264 -1.49 -6.03 25.19
CA TRP A 264 -1.22 -4.62 24.93
C TRP A 264 -1.91 -3.73 25.95
N LYS A 265 -1.36 -2.52 26.16
CA LYS A 265 -1.96 -1.49 26.99
C LYS A 265 -1.87 -0.12 26.33
N TYR A 266 -2.94 0.66 26.46
CA TYR A 266 -2.96 2.10 26.16
C TYR A 266 -3.97 2.84 27.01
N THR A 267 -3.81 4.16 27.07
CA THR A 267 -4.77 5.04 27.73
C THR A 267 -5.70 5.64 26.68
N GLY A 268 -6.97 5.21 26.71
CA GLY A 268 -8.05 5.77 25.91
C GLY A 268 -8.74 6.95 26.61
N LYS A 269 -9.84 7.44 26.01
CA LYS A 269 -10.66 8.50 26.61
C LYS A 269 -11.28 8.10 27.96
N ASP A 270 -11.63 6.82 28.10
CA ASP A 270 -12.30 6.27 29.28
C ASP A 270 -11.33 5.57 30.25
N GLY A 271 -10.02 5.84 30.11
CA GLY A 271 -8.97 5.28 30.95
C GLY A 271 -8.12 4.20 30.27
N ASP A 272 -7.39 3.44 31.10
CA ASP A 272 -6.49 2.38 30.63
C ASP A 272 -7.28 1.20 30.03
N LYS A 273 -6.85 0.75 28.86
CA LYS A 273 -7.40 -0.38 28.14
C LYS A 273 -6.31 -1.44 28.00
N ILE A 274 -6.67 -2.70 28.30
CA ILE A 274 -5.82 -3.88 28.16
C ILE A 274 -6.57 -4.90 27.30
N HIS A 275 -5.89 -5.50 26.34
CA HIS A 275 -6.44 -6.49 25.41
C HIS A 275 -5.32 -7.31 24.77
N GLU A 276 -5.68 -8.40 24.10
CA GLU A 276 -4.75 -9.29 23.42
C GLU A 276 -4.95 -9.24 21.91
N LYS A 277 -3.84 -9.27 21.15
CA LYS A 277 -3.85 -9.41 19.68
C LYS A 277 -2.66 -10.26 19.24
N PHE A 278 -2.82 -10.96 18.12
CA PHE A 278 -1.70 -11.64 17.47
C PHE A 278 -0.64 -10.64 17.00
N ILE A 279 0.65 -11.01 17.10
CA ILE A 279 1.72 -10.31 16.37
C ILE A 279 1.43 -10.43 14.87
N TYR A 280 1.17 -11.64 14.38
CA TYR A 280 0.75 -11.89 13.00
C TYR A 280 -0.29 -13.03 12.97
N ASP A 281 -1.42 -12.84 12.30
CA ASP A 281 -2.50 -13.86 12.22
C ASP A 281 -2.55 -14.61 10.88
N GLY A 282 -1.52 -14.44 10.04
CA GLY A 282 -1.46 -14.95 8.67
C GLY A 282 -1.93 -13.94 7.63
N LYS A 283 -2.56 -12.84 8.06
CA LYS A 283 -3.00 -11.76 7.18
C LYS A 283 -2.57 -10.39 7.72
N PHE A 284 -2.98 -10.07 8.93
CA PHE A 284 -2.75 -8.81 9.61
C PHE A 284 -1.58 -8.90 10.58
N ILE A 285 -0.78 -7.83 10.64
CA ILE A 285 0.36 -7.69 11.54
C ILE A 285 0.12 -6.56 12.55
N ASN A 286 0.41 -6.84 13.82
CA ASN A 286 0.36 -5.88 14.92
C ASN A 286 1.72 -5.87 15.60
N TRP A 287 2.58 -4.94 15.17
CA TRP A 287 3.97 -4.97 15.59
C TRP A 287 4.46 -3.59 15.97
N ASN A 288 4.85 -3.41 17.23
CA ASN A 288 5.62 -2.26 17.65
C ASN A 288 6.49 -2.68 18.83
N TYR A 289 7.78 -2.92 18.56
CA TYR A 289 8.74 -3.47 19.53
C TYR A 289 8.68 -2.76 20.89
N TRP A 290 8.61 -1.43 20.89
CA TRP A 290 8.61 -0.62 22.10
C TRP A 290 7.28 -0.59 22.85
N GLN A 291 6.19 -1.06 22.24
CA GLN A 291 4.85 -1.10 22.84
C GLN A 291 4.49 -2.49 23.39
N ILE A 292 5.27 -3.52 23.08
CA ILE A 292 5.19 -4.84 23.73
C ILE A 292 5.95 -4.77 25.05
N LYS A 293 5.21 -4.79 26.17
CA LYS A 293 5.73 -4.53 27.51
C LYS A 293 5.98 -5.81 28.30
N GLU A 294 7.13 -5.88 28.98
CA GLU A 294 7.54 -7.03 29.79
C GLU A 294 6.60 -7.21 30.99
N GLU A 295 6.13 -6.12 31.60
CA GLU A 295 5.19 -6.20 32.72
C GLU A 295 3.78 -6.71 32.34
N LEU A 296 3.51 -6.90 31.05
CA LEU A 296 2.23 -7.39 30.53
C LEU A 296 2.31 -8.78 29.89
N ASN A 297 3.52 -9.29 29.62
CA ASN A 297 3.71 -10.49 28.80
C ASN A 297 4.70 -11.46 29.46
N ASP A 298 4.60 -12.74 29.13
CA ASP A 298 5.48 -13.77 29.70
C ASP A 298 6.85 -13.83 29.00
N GLU A 299 7.80 -14.56 29.62
CA GLU A 299 9.18 -14.70 29.12
C GLU A 299 9.22 -15.24 27.68
N SER A 300 8.38 -16.23 27.36
CA SER A 300 8.24 -16.79 26.01
C SER A 300 7.87 -15.72 24.98
N THR A 301 6.89 -14.87 25.29
CA THR A 301 6.48 -13.76 24.41
C THR A 301 7.59 -12.74 24.25
N MET A 302 8.36 -12.46 25.30
CA MET A 302 9.49 -11.54 25.23
C MET A 302 10.64 -12.10 24.39
N GLU A 303 10.91 -13.40 24.46
CA GLU A 303 11.89 -14.06 23.59
C GLU A 303 11.48 -13.96 22.11
N ILE A 304 10.21 -14.23 21.80
CA ILE A 304 9.65 -14.08 20.43
C ILE A 304 9.76 -12.63 19.95
N ARG A 305 9.47 -11.65 20.82
CA ARG A 305 9.66 -10.22 20.51
C ARG A 305 11.11 -9.93 20.11
N GLU A 306 12.08 -10.39 20.88
CA GLU A 306 13.50 -10.16 20.57
C GLU A 306 13.94 -10.87 19.28
N GLU A 307 13.51 -12.12 19.09
CA GLU A 307 13.84 -12.90 17.90
C GLU A 307 13.28 -12.25 16.63
N PHE A 308 12.01 -11.84 16.66
CA PHE A 308 11.38 -11.19 15.53
C PHE A 308 11.98 -9.80 15.25
N PHE A 309 12.28 -9.02 16.30
CA PHE A 309 12.97 -7.75 16.14
C PHE A 309 14.33 -7.93 15.46
N ARG A 310 15.15 -8.87 15.93
CA ARG A 310 16.46 -9.15 15.31
C ARG A 310 16.33 -9.60 13.87
N PHE A 311 15.34 -10.44 13.55
CA PHE A 311 15.08 -10.82 12.17
C PHE A 311 14.78 -9.60 11.28
N LEU A 312 13.92 -8.69 11.74
CA LEU A 312 13.62 -7.45 11.00
C LEU A 312 14.87 -6.57 10.86
N GLU A 313 15.70 -6.42 11.88
CA GLU A 313 16.89 -5.57 11.83
C GLU A 313 18.03 -6.18 10.99
N ASP A 314 18.38 -7.43 11.27
CA ASP A 314 19.58 -8.09 10.76
C ASP A 314 19.37 -8.65 9.34
N VAL A 315 18.15 -9.06 9.00
CA VAL A 315 17.84 -9.64 7.69
C VAL A 315 17.13 -8.63 6.80
N ILE A 316 15.97 -8.12 7.24
CA ILE A 316 15.13 -7.28 6.37
C ILE A 316 15.76 -5.90 6.18
N VAL A 317 16.07 -5.20 7.28
CA VAL A 317 16.55 -3.82 7.24
C VAL A 317 17.95 -3.75 6.66
N SER A 318 18.87 -4.59 7.15
CA SER A 318 20.24 -4.64 6.66
C SER A 318 20.35 -5.14 5.21
N GLY A 319 19.44 -6.03 4.79
CA GLY A 319 19.34 -6.50 3.41
C GLY A 319 18.60 -5.56 2.46
N GLY A 320 17.99 -4.48 2.97
CA GLY A 320 17.18 -3.57 2.17
C GLY A 320 15.94 -4.22 1.54
N MET A 321 15.37 -5.26 2.18
CA MET A 321 14.30 -6.08 1.64
C MET A 321 12.93 -5.43 1.83
N TYR A 322 12.65 -4.38 1.06
CA TYR A 322 11.40 -3.63 1.15
C TYR A 322 10.56 -3.76 -0.12
N ASP A 323 9.26 -3.49 0.00
CA ASP A 323 8.38 -3.26 -1.15
C ASP A 323 8.51 -1.82 -1.66
N ILE A 324 8.74 -0.87 -0.76
CA ILE A 324 9.02 0.53 -1.10
C ILE A 324 10.17 1.03 -0.23
N LEU A 325 11.12 1.73 -0.87
CA LEU A 325 12.09 2.59 -0.21
C LEU A 325 11.93 4.03 -0.71
N LYS A 326 11.08 4.80 -0.04
CA LYS A 326 10.64 6.12 -0.48
C LYS A 326 11.62 7.20 -0.07
N GLU A 327 12.28 7.77 -1.07
CA GLU A 327 12.90 9.09 -0.98
C GLU A 327 11.85 10.17 -1.27
N TRP A 328 11.72 11.13 -0.37
CA TRP A 328 10.64 12.11 -0.40
C TRP A 328 11.05 13.33 -1.23
N ASN A 329 10.19 13.73 -2.17
CA ASN A 329 10.14 15.08 -2.71
C ASN A 329 8.96 15.84 -2.09
N PRO A 330 8.97 17.19 -2.12
CA PRO A 330 7.81 17.96 -1.73
C PRO A 330 6.55 17.48 -2.46
N ARG A 331 5.45 17.34 -1.71
CA ARG A 331 4.11 16.93 -2.15
C ARG A 331 3.92 15.44 -2.40
N ASP A 332 4.97 14.64 -2.45
CA ASP A 332 4.82 13.19 -2.55
C ASP A 332 3.96 12.65 -1.40
N CYS A 333 3.21 11.57 -1.68
CA CYS A 333 2.30 10.95 -0.73
C CYS A 333 2.40 9.43 -0.77
N LEU A 334 2.29 8.80 0.39
CA LEU A 334 2.05 7.36 0.54
C LEU A 334 0.75 7.17 1.30
N ILE A 335 -0.15 6.34 0.79
CA ILE A 335 -1.32 5.84 1.51
C ILE A 335 -1.16 4.34 1.64
N PHE A 336 -1.18 3.78 2.84
CA PHE A 336 -1.02 2.34 3.01
C PHE A 336 -1.89 1.79 4.13
N ASN A 337 -2.32 0.55 3.96
CA ASN A 337 -3.07 -0.16 5.00
C ASN A 337 -2.10 -0.62 6.08
N ASP A 338 -2.20 -0.05 7.26
CA ASP A 338 -1.22 -0.25 8.33
C ASP A 338 -1.35 -1.63 9.00
N HIS A 339 -2.50 -2.30 8.89
CA HIS A 339 -2.65 -3.70 9.29
C HIS A 339 -1.90 -4.68 8.38
N LEU A 340 -1.60 -4.25 7.17
CA LEU A 340 -1.05 -5.08 6.11
C LEU A 340 0.40 -4.73 5.76
N ASN A 341 0.95 -3.70 6.40
CA ASN A 341 2.30 -3.23 6.12
C ASN A 341 3.02 -2.85 7.41
N LEU A 342 4.27 -3.26 7.54
CA LEU A 342 5.22 -2.62 8.44
C LEU A 342 5.82 -1.42 7.74
N HIS A 343 5.97 -0.32 8.46
CA HIS A 343 6.65 0.87 7.96
C HIS A 343 7.74 1.35 8.93
N GLY A 344 8.73 2.04 8.40
CA GLY A 344 9.86 2.56 9.17
C GLY A 344 10.55 3.70 8.44
N ARG A 345 11.58 4.26 9.06
CA ARG A 345 12.36 5.36 8.47
C ARG A 345 13.82 5.26 8.89
N ASN A 346 14.76 5.42 7.96
CA ASN A 346 16.16 5.56 8.34
C ASN A 346 16.43 6.90 9.06
N ALA A 347 17.59 7.01 9.70
CA ALA A 347 18.00 8.27 10.31
C ALA A 347 18.17 9.36 9.25
N PHE A 348 18.08 10.62 9.65
CA PHE A 348 18.25 11.76 8.75
C PHE A 348 18.96 12.93 9.41
N LEU A 349 19.46 13.84 8.58
CA LEU A 349 20.11 15.07 9.00
C LEU A 349 19.31 16.28 8.52
N GLY A 350 19.28 17.31 9.36
CA GLY A 350 18.59 18.57 9.07
C GLY A 350 17.09 18.52 9.34
N ASP A 351 16.38 19.46 8.71
CA ASP A 351 14.94 19.58 8.81
C ASP A 351 14.23 18.54 7.94
N ARG A 352 13.06 18.11 8.38
CA ARG A 352 12.15 17.24 7.62
C ARG A 352 10.75 17.48 8.16
N TRP A 353 9.76 17.52 7.28
CA TRP A 353 8.37 17.68 7.68
C TRP A 353 7.48 16.84 6.80
N LEU A 354 6.94 15.77 7.39
CA LEU A 354 5.77 15.08 6.84
C LEU A 354 4.54 15.43 7.68
N LYS A 355 3.38 15.29 7.06
CA LYS A 355 2.11 15.24 7.78
C LYS A 355 1.47 13.88 7.56
N ASP A 356 0.61 13.49 8.49
CA ASP A 356 -0.16 12.26 8.38
C ASP A 356 -1.67 12.45 8.46
N HIS A 357 -2.40 11.49 7.91
CA HIS A 357 -3.80 11.25 8.22
C HIS A 357 -3.97 9.75 8.50
N ALA A 358 -4.35 9.39 9.73
CA ALA A 358 -4.78 8.05 10.04
C ALA A 358 -6.30 7.99 9.91
N PHE A 359 -6.84 7.03 9.17
CA PHE A 359 -8.28 6.94 8.91
C PHE A 359 -8.79 5.51 8.88
N TYR A 360 -10.05 5.35 9.29
CA TYR A 360 -10.78 4.09 9.15
C TYR A 360 -11.32 4.00 7.74
N GLY A 361 -11.23 2.83 7.11
CA GLY A 361 -11.99 2.57 5.89
C GLY A 361 -13.50 2.64 6.18
N GLU A 362 -14.32 2.82 5.14
CA GLU A 362 -15.78 2.81 5.31
C GLU A 362 -16.27 1.52 5.99
N LYS A 363 -16.87 1.66 7.18
CA LYS A 363 -17.30 0.55 8.05
C LYS A 363 -18.51 -0.24 7.52
N GLU A 364 -19.10 0.08 6.36
CA GLU A 364 -20.28 -0.61 5.84
C GLU A 364 -20.02 -2.07 5.40
N ILE A 365 -18.77 -2.54 5.50
CA ILE A 365 -18.33 -3.77 4.86
C ILE A 365 -17.48 -4.59 5.87
N LEU A 366 -17.93 -4.76 7.12
CA LEU A 366 -17.32 -5.71 8.09
C LEU A 366 -18.33 -6.50 8.95
N SER A 367 -19.63 -6.25 8.82
CA SER A 367 -20.71 -6.96 9.56
C SER A 367 -21.46 -8.02 8.75
N ALA A 368 -20.92 -8.43 7.60
CA ALA A 368 -21.42 -9.58 6.84
C ALA A 368 -20.34 -10.67 6.83
N GLY A 369 -20.34 -11.46 7.89
CA GLY A 369 -19.51 -12.64 8.12
C GLY A 369 -19.99 -13.35 9.36
#